data_AF-M8E9F9-F1
#
_entry.id   AF-M8E9F9-F1
#
_cell.length_a   1.000
_cell.length_b   1.000
_cell.length_c   1.000
_cell.angle_alpha   90.00
_cell.angle_beta   90.00
_cell.angle_gamma   90.00
#
_symmetry.space_group_name_H-M   'P 1'
#
loop_
_entity.id
_entity.type
_entity.pdbx_description
1 polymer ?
#
loop_
_entity_poly.entity_id
_entity_poly.type
_entity_poly.pdbx_seq_one_letter_code
_entity_poly.pdbx_strand_id
1 'polypeptide(L)'
;MLQELYRNKELGFLDAAFFMSARGPVQIQYWRSFDQLEQYARSGELHLSAWRDFNQKAAKSGGVGFFHETYLVEAGRYECMYVNMPVYGLAKAGQHVPAVGKRETARRRLGGENAPAVPTPDA
;
A
#
# COMPACT_ATOMS: atom_id res chain seq x y z
N MET A 1 -14.71 -8.26 1.04
CA MET A 1 -13.23 -8.25 1.00
C MET A 1 -12.64 -7.19 1.92
N LEU A 2 -12.59 -5.89 1.60
CA LEU A 2 -11.88 -4.93 2.47
C LEU A 2 -12.37 -4.90 3.92
N GLN A 3 -13.68 -4.92 4.17
CA GLN A 3 -14.21 -4.97 5.53
C GLN A 3 -13.76 -6.21 6.32
N GLU A 4 -13.65 -7.36 5.65
CA GLU A 4 -13.11 -8.60 6.25
C GLU A 4 -11.63 -8.43 6.56
N LEU A 5 -10.84 -7.94 5.60
CA LEU A 5 -9.41 -7.68 5.77
C LEU A 5 -9.12 -6.68 6.90
N TYR A 6 -9.97 -5.67 7.10
CA TYR A 6 -9.83 -4.75 8.23
C TYR A 6 -10.15 -5.38 9.58
N ARG A 7 -11.10 -6.32 9.63
CA ARG A 7 -11.54 -7.01 10.86
C ARG A 7 -10.57 -8.12 11.29
N ASN A 8 -9.94 -8.78 10.32
CA ASN A 8 -9.13 -9.98 10.51
C ASN A 8 -7.64 -9.66 10.29
N LYS A 9 -7.01 -9.04 11.28
CA LYS A 9 -5.62 -8.53 11.18
C LYS A 9 -4.56 -9.61 10.99
N GLU A 10 -4.86 -10.84 11.41
CA GLU A 10 -4.03 -12.03 11.23
C GLU A 10 -3.83 -12.41 9.75
N LEU A 11 -4.74 -11.97 8.87
CA LEU A 11 -4.60 -12.15 7.42
C LEU A 11 -3.46 -11.33 6.81
N GLY A 12 -2.80 -10.44 7.57
CA GLY A 12 -1.61 -9.72 7.13
C GLY A 12 -1.87 -8.44 6.34
N PHE A 13 -3.14 -8.08 6.11
CA PHE A 13 -3.51 -6.79 5.55
C PHE A 13 -3.27 -5.65 6.55
N LEU A 14 -2.57 -4.61 6.10
CA LEU A 14 -2.22 -3.45 6.93
C LEU A 14 -3.21 -2.30 6.70
N ASP A 15 -3.35 -1.86 5.46
CA ASP A 15 -4.27 -0.80 5.07
C ASP A 15 -4.49 -0.77 3.55
N ALA A 16 -5.47 0.01 3.10
CA ALA A 16 -5.66 0.31 1.68
C ALA A 16 -5.95 1.79 1.45
N ALA A 17 -5.56 2.25 0.27
CA ALA A 17 -5.82 3.56 -0.28
C ALA A 17 -6.58 3.42 -1.61
N PHE A 18 -7.59 4.27 -1.81
CA PHE A 18 -8.45 4.23 -2.99
C PHE A 18 -8.28 5.52 -3.80
N PHE A 19 -8.25 5.38 -5.12
CA PHE A 19 -8.07 6.46 -6.07
C PHE A 19 -9.02 6.29 -7.26
N MET A 20 -9.37 7.41 -7.86
CA MET A 20 -10.04 7.43 -9.16
C MET A 20 -9.04 7.86 -10.22
N SER A 21 -8.78 6.99 -11.19
CA SER A 21 -7.97 7.30 -12.36
C SER A 21 -8.85 7.52 -13.60
N ALA A 22 -8.26 8.04 -14.68
CA ALA A 22 -8.95 8.10 -15.98
C ALA A 22 -9.37 6.73 -16.52
N ARG A 23 -8.76 5.64 -16.04
CA ARG A 23 -9.10 4.25 -16.41
C ARG A 23 -9.99 3.56 -15.37
N GLY A 24 -10.56 4.32 -14.44
CA GLY A 24 -11.43 3.81 -13.39
C GLY A 24 -10.76 3.69 -12.02
N PRO A 25 -11.38 2.95 -11.09
CA PRO A 25 -10.93 2.87 -9.71
C PRO A 25 -9.60 2.11 -9.59
N VAL A 26 -8.71 2.63 -8.76
CA VAL A 26 -7.42 2.00 -8.41
C VAL A 26 -7.33 1.88 -6.90
N GLN A 27 -6.84 0.73 -6.44
CA GLN A 27 -6.58 0.49 -5.04
C GLN A 27 -5.11 0.13 -4.82
N ILE A 28 -4.49 0.81 -3.86
CA ILE A 28 -3.19 0.43 -3.32
C ILE A 28 -3.45 -0.29 -2.00
N GLN A 29 -2.91 -1.49 -1.84
CA GLN A 29 -3.03 -2.27 -0.61
C GLN A 29 -1.63 -2.48 -0.01
N TYR A 30 -1.55 -2.39 1.31
CA TYR A 30 -0.33 -2.64 2.07
C TYR A 30 -0.48 -3.95 2.82
N TRP A 31 0.50 -4.83 2.64
CA TRP A 31 0.51 -6.17 3.23
C TRP A 31 1.80 -6.38 3.99
N ARG A 32 1.71 -7.13 5.09
CA ARG A 32 2.85 -7.47 5.94
C ARG A 32 3.84 -8.39 5.23
N SER A 33 3.34 -9.30 4.38
CA SER A 33 4.14 -10.21 3.57
C SER A 33 3.40 -10.61 2.30
N PHE A 34 4.16 -11.04 1.30
CA PHE A 34 3.59 -11.63 0.09
C PHE A 34 2.86 -12.94 0.40
N ASP A 35 3.43 -13.79 1.24
CA ASP A 35 2.84 -15.10 1.61
C ASP A 35 1.43 -14.94 2.20
N GLN A 36 1.21 -13.95 3.05
CA GLN A 36 -0.12 -13.67 3.61
C GLN A 36 -1.10 -13.14 2.56
N LEU A 37 -0.64 -12.27 1.64
CA LEU A 37 -1.43 -11.82 0.51
C LEU A 37 -1.83 -13.00 -0.40
N GLU A 38 -0.87 -13.85 -0.75
CA GLU A 38 -1.10 -15.01 -1.59
C GLU A 38 -2.04 -16.00 -0.93
N GLN A 39 -1.83 -16.30 0.35
CA GLN A 39 -2.71 -17.17 1.13
C GLN A 39 -4.16 -16.66 1.09
N TYR A 40 -4.38 -15.37 1.37
CA TYR A 40 -5.72 -14.79 1.29
C TYR A 40 -6.30 -14.86 -0.13
N ALA A 41 -5.49 -14.58 -1.16
CA ALA A 41 -5.93 -14.67 -2.55
C ALA A 41 -6.34 -16.09 -2.97
N ARG A 42 -5.68 -17.12 -2.41
CA ARG A 42 -5.88 -18.53 -2.75
C ARG A 42 -6.92 -19.25 -1.89
N SER A 43 -7.15 -18.82 -0.65
CA SER A 43 -8.05 -19.50 0.29
C SER A 43 -9.19 -18.63 0.83
N GLY A 44 -9.16 -17.32 0.59
CA GLY A 44 -10.22 -16.41 1.06
C GLY A 44 -11.50 -16.62 0.27
N GLU A 45 -12.55 -17.13 0.93
CA GLU A 45 -13.88 -17.37 0.36
C GLU A 45 -14.42 -16.14 -0.39
N LEU A 46 -14.35 -14.95 0.23
CA LEU A 46 -14.83 -13.71 -0.40
C LEU A 46 -14.03 -13.33 -1.65
N HIS A 47 -12.71 -13.55 -1.63
CA HIS A 47 -11.86 -13.28 -2.79
C HIS A 47 -12.14 -14.24 -3.93
N LEU A 48 -12.18 -15.55 -3.65
CA LEU A 48 -12.45 -16.57 -4.65
C LEU A 48 -13.85 -16.44 -5.25
N SER A 49 -14.86 -16.10 -4.45
CA SER A 49 -16.20 -15.84 -4.94
C SER A 49 -16.23 -14.64 -5.89
N ALA A 50 -15.61 -13.52 -5.51
CA ALA A 50 -15.53 -12.34 -6.37
C ALA A 50 -14.78 -12.62 -7.68
N TRP A 51 -13.70 -13.41 -7.61
CA TRP A 51 -12.92 -13.79 -8.77
C TRP A 51 -13.69 -14.72 -9.73
N ARG A 52 -14.44 -15.69 -9.22
CA ARG A 52 -15.32 -16.55 -10.03
C ARG A 52 -16.38 -15.72 -10.74
N ASP A 53 -17.03 -14.81 -10.02
CA ASP A 53 -18.05 -13.91 -10.56
C ASP A 53 -17.51 -13.02 -11.69
N PHE A 54 -16.33 -12.42 -11.48
CA PHE A 54 -15.65 -11.63 -12.52
C PHE A 54 -15.37 -12.47 -13.77
N ASN A 55 -14.83 -13.68 -13.60
CA ASN A 55 -14.49 -14.56 -14.73
C ASN A 55 -15.72 -14.99 -15.53
N GLN A 56 -16.85 -15.23 -14.85
CA GLN A 56 -18.10 -15.63 -15.49
C GLN A 56 -18.77 -14.47 -16.24
N LYS A 57 -18.76 -13.26 -15.66
CA LYS A 57 -19.58 -12.13 -16.13
C LYS A 57 -18.82 -11.15 -17.03
N ALA A 58 -17.52 -10.98 -16.82
CA ALA A 58 -16.77 -9.87 -17.39
C ALA A 58 -15.53 -10.29 -18.19
N ALA A 59 -14.77 -11.28 -17.71
CA ALA A 59 -13.47 -11.62 -18.32
C ALA A 59 -13.59 -12.03 -19.80
N LYS A 60 -14.71 -12.66 -20.19
CA LYS A 60 -14.93 -13.10 -21.58
C LYS A 60 -15.46 -12.01 -22.51
N SER A 61 -16.04 -10.94 -21.98
CA SER A 61 -16.71 -9.92 -22.81
C SER A 61 -15.76 -8.85 -23.35
N GLY A 62 -14.59 -8.68 -22.74
CA GLY A 62 -13.62 -7.62 -23.09
C GLY A 62 -14.09 -6.20 -22.71
N GLY A 63 -15.29 -6.03 -22.17
CA GLY A 63 -15.84 -4.73 -21.78
C GLY A 63 -15.29 -4.18 -20.47
N VAL A 64 -14.65 -5.03 -19.66
CA VAL A 64 -14.02 -4.66 -18.38
C VAL A 64 -12.64 -5.26 -18.30
N GLY A 65 -11.63 -4.40 -18.09
CA GLY A 65 -10.26 -4.82 -17.81
C GLY A 65 -9.99 -4.91 -16.32
N PHE A 66 -9.05 -5.78 -15.93
CA PHE A 66 -8.54 -5.89 -14.57
C PHE A 66 -7.02 -5.99 -14.63
N PHE A 67 -6.33 -5.31 -13.72
CA PHE A 67 -4.89 -5.42 -13.55
C PHE A 67 -4.54 -5.41 -12.07
N HIS A 68 -3.38 -5.98 -11.75
CA HIS A 68 -2.75 -5.84 -10.45
C HIS A 68 -1.23 -5.87 -10.63
N GLU A 69 -0.52 -5.12 -9.78
CA GLU A 69 0.93 -5.11 -9.72
C GLU A 69 1.32 -5.31 -8.26
N THR A 70 2.22 -6.25 -8.01
CA THR A 70 2.68 -6.58 -6.64
C THR A 70 4.16 -6.30 -6.54
N TYR A 71 4.54 -5.44 -5.61
CA TYR A 71 5.93 -5.04 -5.36
C TYR A 71 6.38 -5.62 -4.02
N LEU A 72 7.39 -6.49 -4.06
CA LEU A 72 8.03 -7.00 -2.86
C LEU A 72 9.11 -6.01 -2.44
N VAL A 73 8.90 -5.38 -1.28
CA VAL A 73 9.79 -4.34 -0.76
C VAL A 73 10.38 -4.82 0.55
N GLU A 74 11.70 -4.96 0.61
CA GLU A 74 12.40 -5.35 1.84
C GLU A 74 12.27 -4.27 2.92
N ALA A 75 12.35 -4.69 4.18
CA ALA A 75 12.38 -3.76 5.31
C ALA A 75 13.53 -2.75 5.16
N GLY A 76 13.23 -1.46 5.28
CA GLY A 76 14.20 -0.38 5.11
C GLY A 76 14.57 -0.05 3.65
N ARG A 77 14.04 -0.77 2.66
CA ARG A 77 14.22 -0.47 1.22
C ARG A 77 13.07 0.36 0.65
N TYR A 78 12.53 1.27 1.45
CA TYR A 78 11.53 2.25 1.04
C TYR A 78 11.63 3.50 1.89
N GLU A 79 11.17 4.62 1.35
CA GLU A 79 11.04 5.87 2.10
C GLU A 79 9.75 6.59 1.71
N CYS A 80 9.20 7.34 2.64
CA CYS A 80 8.01 8.15 2.44
C CYS A 80 8.07 9.37 3.35
N MET A 81 7.40 10.44 2.93
CA MET A 81 7.22 11.67 3.70
C MET A 81 5.84 12.25 3.37
N TYR A 82 5.20 12.82 4.39
CA TYR A 82 3.87 13.42 4.29
C TYR A 82 3.94 14.82 4.92
N VAL A 83 3.49 15.85 4.21
CA VAL A 83 3.54 17.25 4.67
C VAL A 83 2.16 17.87 4.49
N ASN A 84 1.62 18.49 5.55
CA ASN A 84 0.33 19.19 5.54
C ASN A 84 -0.84 18.37 4.98
N MET A 85 -0.88 17.07 5.28
CA MET A 85 -1.95 16.17 4.84
C MET A 85 -2.31 15.16 5.94
N PRO A 86 -3.52 14.57 5.90
CA PRO A 86 -3.90 13.51 6.84
C PRO A 86 -2.94 12.32 6.79
N VAL A 87 -2.88 11.54 7.89
CA VAL A 87 -2.10 10.30 7.94
C VAL A 87 -2.62 9.32 6.89
N TYR A 88 -1.75 8.97 5.94
CA TYR A 88 -2.13 8.28 4.72
C TYR A 88 -1.08 7.28 4.26
N GLY A 89 -1.46 6.35 3.39
CA GLY A 89 -0.55 5.41 2.74
C GLY A 89 0.31 4.61 3.72
N LEU A 90 1.62 4.54 3.47
CA LEU A 90 2.59 3.85 4.34
C LEU A 90 2.62 4.40 5.77
N ALA A 91 2.37 5.69 6.00
CA ALA A 91 2.30 6.23 7.36
C ALA A 91 1.09 5.68 8.16
N LYS A 92 0.00 5.33 7.46
CA LYS A 92 -1.18 4.71 8.08
C LYS A 92 -1.05 3.18 8.20
N ALA A 93 -0.41 2.55 7.22
CA ALA A 93 -0.14 1.11 7.24
C ALA A 93 0.95 0.72 8.26
N GLY A 94 1.88 1.63 8.55
CA GLY A 94 3.01 1.43 9.45
C GLY A 94 3.04 2.43 10.60
N GLN A 95 4.22 3.02 10.84
CA GLN A 95 4.43 4.03 11.87
C GLN A 95 4.57 5.42 11.26
N HIS A 96 3.89 6.40 11.86
CA HIS A 96 3.99 7.81 11.49
C HIS A 96 4.84 8.55 12.53
N VAL A 97 5.99 9.08 12.12
CA VAL A 97 6.97 9.73 13.02
C VAL A 97 7.48 11.05 12.42
N PRO A 98 7.93 12.01 13.26
CA PRO A 98 8.50 13.26 12.77
C PRO A 98 9.72 13.05 11.86
N ALA A 99 9.76 13.75 10.73
CA ALA A 99 10.84 13.70 9.76
C ALA A 99 11.97 14.70 10.10
N VAL A 100 12.58 14.53 11.28
CA VAL A 100 13.65 15.42 11.81
C VAL A 100 14.98 14.68 11.97
N GLY A 101 16.10 15.42 12.01
CA GLY A 101 17.45 14.88 12.23
C GLY A 101 17.84 13.79 11.23
N LYS A 102 17.99 12.54 11.71
CA LYS A 102 18.28 11.37 10.86
C LYS A 102 17.13 10.96 9.91
N ARG A 103 15.97 11.63 9.97
CA ARG A 103 14.83 11.38 9.08
C ARG A 103 14.50 12.55 8.17
N GLU A 104 15.27 13.62 8.26
CA GLU A 104 15.04 14.87 7.53
C GLU A 104 15.13 14.68 6.01
N THR A 105 16.14 13.98 5.53
CA THR A 105 16.35 13.74 4.10
C THR A 105 15.94 12.32 3.70
N ALA A 106 15.55 12.14 2.44
CA ALA A 106 15.23 10.81 1.88
C ALA A 106 16.41 9.84 2.02
N ARG A 107 17.64 10.31 1.76
CA ARG A 107 18.86 9.50 1.88
C ARG A 107 19.08 9.01 3.32
N ARG A 108 18.88 9.88 4.32
CA ARG A 108 19.01 9.50 5.74
C ARG A 108 17.92 8.54 6.21
N ARG A 109 16.69 8.69 5.72
CA ARG A 109 15.60 7.72 5.98
C ARG A 109 15.92 6.30 5.49
N LEU A 110 16.72 6.19 4.43
CA LEU A 110 17.22 4.91 3.90
C LEU A 110 18.54 4.44 4.53
N GLY A 111 19.00 5.08 5.62
CA GLY A 111 20.23 4.72 6.34
C GLY A 111 21.52 5.23 5.72
N GLY A 112 21.45 6.11 4.71
CA GLY A 112 22.61 6.81 4.17
C GLY A 112 22.87 8.15 4.84
N GLU A 113 23.87 8.89 4.34
CA GLU A 113 24.19 10.23 4.85
C GLU A 113 24.20 11.25 3.70
N ASN A 114 23.65 12.43 3.96
CA ASN A 114 23.77 13.63 3.13
C ASN A 114 23.37 14.88 3.93
N ALA A 115 23.64 16.07 3.39
CA ALA A 115 23.09 17.32 3.90
C ALA A 115 21.71 17.61 3.27
N PRO A 116 20.83 18.35 3.97
CA PRO A 116 19.64 18.94 3.37
C PRO A 116 19.99 19.81 2.17
N ALA A 117 19.16 19.78 1.12
CA ALA A 117 19.36 20.60 -0.07
C ALA A 117 19.06 22.09 0.18
N VAL A 118 18.21 22.37 1.17
CA VAL A 118 17.91 23.71 1.68
C VAL A 118 18.06 23.70 3.21
N PRO A 119 18.43 24.82 3.84
CA PRO A 119 18.50 24.91 5.29
C PRO A 119 17.19 24.47 5.93
N THR A 120 17.29 23.70 7.00
CA THR A 120 16.15 23.36 7.85
C THR A 120 15.56 24.66 8.40
N PRO A 121 14.25 24.89 8.26
CA PRO A 121 13.61 26.02 8.92
C PRO A 121 13.84 25.96 10.43
N ASP A 122 14.01 27.13 11.06
CA ASP A 122 14.04 27.21 12.52
C ASP A 122 12.71 26.71 13.11
N ALA A 123 12.79 26.03 14.26
CA ALA A 123 11.67 25.37 14.91
C ALA A 123 10.68 26.33 15.58
#